data_AF-A0A1I7T231-F1
#
_entry.id   AF-A0A1I7T231-F1
#
_cell.length_a   1.000
_cell.length_b   1.000
_cell.length_c   1.000
_cell.angle_alpha   90.00
_cell.angle_beta   90.00
_cell.angle_gamma   90.00
#
_symmetry.space_group_name_H-M   'P 1'
#
loop_
_entity.id
_entity.type
_entity.pdbx_description
1 polymer ?
#
loop_
_entity_poly.entity_id
_entity_poly.type
_entity_poly.pdbx_seq_one_letter_code
_entity_poly.pdbx_strand_id
1 'polypeptide(L)'
;MNRFSCSVLLLVIGYASANLCNSQSPGEWIMSIAEGVTDFSYGGSRLNPKYYCFEGCLNTGTALQNYKVALSGNNGTSLERSRPVKDIIALHAQAKINDDDDPNAEFCVDPVLRQDIANALQKTTQNSCKNIVNTLVLNLNRPGWAITCIQFDEFSLDGVVADMNFCSYDAVQNNEIYTIRLAKLDMS
;
A
#
# COMPACT_ATOMS: atom_id res chain seq x y z
N MET A 1 -5.58 41.16 9.72
CA MET A 1 -4.40 40.86 8.89
C MET A 1 -3.81 39.54 9.37
N ASN A 2 -3.74 38.42 8.67
CA ASN A 2 -4.39 37.93 7.45
C ASN A 2 -4.72 36.46 7.74
N ARG A 3 -6.02 36.11 7.67
CA ARG A 3 -6.46 34.73 7.56
C ARG A 3 -6.11 34.28 6.14
N PHE A 4 -4.99 33.60 5.96
CA PHE A 4 -4.71 32.92 4.70
C PHE A 4 -5.54 31.64 4.67
N SER A 5 -6.68 31.73 4.00
CA SER A 5 -7.42 30.62 3.45
C SER A 5 -6.46 29.72 2.66
N CYS A 6 -6.04 28.59 3.24
CA CYS A 6 -5.58 27.45 2.45
C CYS A 6 -6.81 26.74 1.90
N SER A 7 -7.44 27.40 0.92
CA SER A 7 -8.27 26.72 -0.07
C SER A 7 -7.35 25.84 -0.92
N VAL A 8 -6.91 24.70 -0.37
CA VAL A 8 -6.40 23.57 -1.17
C VAL A 8 -7.61 22.84 -1.71
N LEU A 9 -8.44 23.58 -2.45
CA LEU A 9 -9.56 23.05 -3.18
C LEU A 9 -9.01 22.69 -4.57
N LEU A 10 -8.91 21.39 -4.85
CA LEU A 10 -9.19 20.83 -6.17
C LEU A 10 -8.36 21.35 -7.36
N LEU A 11 -7.11 21.78 -7.15
CA LEU A 11 -6.14 22.01 -8.25
C LEU A 11 -5.24 20.80 -8.53
N VAL A 12 -5.50 19.65 -7.89
CA VAL A 12 -4.75 18.40 -8.09
C VAL A 12 -5.16 17.66 -9.38
N ILE A 13 -6.26 18.06 -10.03
CA ILE A 13 -6.77 17.34 -11.22
C ILE A 13 -6.04 17.75 -12.53
N GLY A 14 -5.18 18.77 -12.51
CA GLY A 14 -4.55 19.30 -13.74
C GLY A 14 -3.02 19.26 -13.83
N TYR A 15 -2.30 19.09 -12.72
CA TYR A 15 -0.83 19.25 -12.67
C TYR A 15 -0.20 18.24 -11.68
N ALA A 16 -0.38 16.94 -11.87
CA ALA A 16 0.34 15.96 -11.02
C ALA A 16 0.67 14.61 -11.67
N SER A 17 0.32 14.39 -12.94
CA SER A 17 0.80 13.21 -13.69
C SER A 17 2.25 13.34 -14.17
N ALA A 18 2.95 14.44 -13.82
CA ALA A 18 4.23 14.80 -14.42
C ALA A 18 5.46 14.62 -13.51
N ASN A 19 5.38 14.16 -12.25
CA ASN A 19 6.61 14.03 -11.46
C ASN A 19 6.69 13.03 -10.29
N LEU A 20 5.85 12.01 -10.19
CA LEU A 20 5.90 11.13 -9.01
C LEU A 20 6.39 9.75 -9.43
N CYS A 21 7.71 9.67 -9.61
CA CYS A 21 8.46 8.48 -10.00
C CYS A 21 8.26 7.99 -11.44
N ASN A 22 8.52 8.87 -12.40
CA ASN A 22 8.79 8.60 -13.83
C ASN A 22 8.18 7.31 -14.43
N SER A 23 6.85 7.25 -14.48
CA SER A 23 6.05 6.24 -15.18
C SER A 23 6.10 6.41 -16.70
N GLN A 24 7.29 6.40 -17.29
CA GLN A 24 7.48 6.62 -18.74
C GLN A 24 7.42 5.34 -19.58
N SER A 25 7.27 4.16 -18.96
CA SER A 25 7.18 2.88 -19.67
C SER A 25 5.74 2.34 -19.73
N PRO A 26 5.30 1.75 -20.86
CA PRO A 26 4.00 1.11 -20.96
C PRO A 26 3.84 0.01 -19.91
N GLY A 27 2.66 -0.09 -19.31
CA GLY A 27 2.33 -1.08 -18.29
C GLY A 27 1.25 -0.57 -17.34
N GLU A 28 0.78 -1.46 -16.46
CA GLU A 28 -0.21 -1.11 -15.44
C GLU A 28 0.49 -0.57 -14.20
N TRP A 29 0.23 0.71 -13.91
CA TRP A 29 0.85 1.41 -12.80
C TRP A 29 -0.14 1.61 -11.67
N ILE A 30 0.24 1.20 -10.47
CA ILE A 30 -0.57 1.34 -9.26
C ILE A 30 0.11 2.31 -8.31
N MET A 31 -0.58 3.40 -7.99
CA MET A 31 -0.05 4.46 -7.13
C MET A 31 -0.69 4.47 -5.74
N SER A 32 0.00 5.05 -4.78
CA SER A 32 -0.57 5.41 -3.48
C SER A 32 0.19 6.58 -2.88
N ILE A 33 -0.57 7.48 -2.28
CA ILE A 33 -0.09 8.63 -1.51
C ILE A 33 -0.77 8.54 -0.15
N ALA A 34 -0.03 8.71 0.92
CA ALA A 34 -0.57 8.70 2.27
C ALA A 34 0.13 9.75 3.13
N GLU A 35 -0.57 10.29 4.11
CA GLU A 35 0.05 11.07 5.18
C GLU A 35 0.67 10.09 6.20
N GLY A 36 1.89 9.67 5.93
CA GLY A 36 2.63 8.66 6.70
C GLY A 36 3.55 9.26 7.76
N VAL A 37 3.43 8.76 8.99
CA VAL A 37 4.37 9.05 10.09
C VAL A 37 5.61 8.16 10.00
N THR A 38 5.50 6.97 9.39
CA THR A 38 6.62 6.04 9.16
C THR A 38 6.36 5.16 7.93
N ASP A 39 7.38 4.96 7.10
CA ASP A 39 7.28 4.27 5.83
C ASP A 39 8.52 3.39 5.56
N PHE A 40 8.34 2.21 4.98
CA PHE A 40 9.46 1.31 4.62
C PHE A 40 9.12 0.43 3.42
N SER A 41 10.10 0.17 2.56
CA SER A 41 9.98 -0.67 1.38
C SER A 41 11.11 -1.68 1.22
N TYR A 42 10.79 -2.81 0.57
CA TYR A 42 11.74 -3.84 0.19
C TYR A 42 11.32 -4.53 -1.12
N GLY A 43 12.28 -4.90 -1.97
CA GLY A 43 12.02 -5.37 -3.34
C GLY A 43 12.49 -6.78 -3.72
N GLY A 44 12.98 -7.58 -2.76
CA GLY A 44 13.69 -8.85 -3.06
C GLY A 44 15.03 -8.69 -3.80
N SER A 45 15.29 -7.48 -4.30
CA SER A 45 16.46 -7.00 -5.05
C SER A 45 16.48 -5.47 -4.91
N ARG A 46 17.56 -4.80 -5.36
CA ARG A 46 17.61 -3.33 -5.35
C ARG A 46 16.44 -2.78 -6.18
N LEU A 47 15.51 -2.11 -5.53
CA LEU A 47 14.34 -1.49 -6.13
C LEU A 47 14.78 -0.59 -7.29
N ASN A 48 14.41 -0.97 -8.51
CA ASN A 48 14.79 -0.26 -9.71
C ASN A 48 13.73 0.81 -10.01
N PRO A 49 14.11 2.11 -10.06
CA PRO A 49 13.17 3.21 -10.31
C PRO A 49 12.43 3.07 -11.65
N LYS A 50 12.88 2.22 -12.57
CA LYS A 50 12.16 1.90 -13.82
C LYS A 50 10.80 1.21 -13.60
N TYR A 51 10.65 0.45 -12.51
CA TYR A 51 9.48 -0.43 -12.28
C TYR A 51 8.81 -0.22 -10.93
N TYR A 52 9.45 0.55 -10.05
CA TYR A 52 8.98 0.75 -8.70
C TYR A 52 9.52 2.04 -8.13
N CYS A 53 8.74 2.70 -7.30
CA CYS A 53 9.23 3.82 -6.52
C CYS A 53 8.60 3.91 -5.14
N PHE A 54 9.38 4.45 -4.22
CA PHE A 54 8.99 4.72 -2.85
C PHE A 54 9.73 5.95 -2.35
N GLU A 55 8.98 6.99 -2.02
CA GLU A 55 9.50 8.26 -1.55
C GLU A 55 8.75 8.67 -0.29
N GLY A 56 9.44 8.58 0.84
CA GLY A 56 9.00 9.16 2.12
C GLY A 56 9.56 10.55 2.31
N CYS A 57 8.72 11.50 2.68
CA CYS A 57 9.14 12.84 3.07
C CYS A 57 8.77 13.08 4.55
N LEU A 58 9.76 12.89 5.42
CA LEU A 58 9.61 13.09 6.87
C LEU A 58 9.18 14.52 7.24
N ASN A 59 9.54 15.52 6.43
CA ASN A 59 9.19 16.92 6.70
C ASN A 59 7.71 17.23 6.45
N THR A 60 7.09 16.56 5.49
CA THR A 60 5.67 16.73 5.17
C THR A 60 4.82 15.63 5.79
N GLY A 61 5.43 14.58 6.35
CA GLY A 61 4.72 13.41 6.87
C GLY A 61 3.97 12.69 5.75
N THR A 62 4.52 12.65 4.54
CA THR A 62 3.87 12.02 3.38
C THR A 62 4.72 10.92 2.80
N ALA A 63 4.10 9.80 2.45
CA ALA A 63 4.73 8.69 1.76
C ALA A 63 4.05 8.48 0.40
N LEU A 64 4.86 8.34 -0.63
CA LEU A 64 4.43 8.02 -1.98
C LEU A 64 5.01 6.69 -2.42
N GLN A 65 4.20 5.90 -3.13
CA GLN A 65 4.63 4.65 -3.72
C GLN A 65 3.99 4.44 -5.09
N ASN A 66 4.75 3.84 -6.00
CA ASN A 66 4.30 3.53 -7.35
C ASN A 66 4.85 2.18 -7.80
N TYR A 67 4.02 1.36 -8.44
CA TYR A 67 4.36 0.00 -8.87
C TYR A 67 4.00 -0.18 -10.34
N LYS A 68 4.94 -0.68 -11.15
CA LYS A 68 4.59 -1.32 -12.42
C LYS A 68 4.25 -2.78 -12.13
N VAL A 69 2.97 -3.15 -12.20
CA VAL A 69 2.50 -4.47 -11.76
C VAL A 69 2.35 -5.41 -12.94
N ALA A 70 2.94 -6.60 -12.83
CA ALA A 70 2.71 -7.68 -13.76
C ALA A 70 1.38 -8.36 -13.44
N LEU A 71 0.26 -7.81 -13.91
CA LEU A 71 -1.07 -8.39 -13.66
C LEU A 71 -1.15 -9.86 -14.08
N SER A 72 -1.93 -10.65 -13.35
CA SER A 72 -2.07 -12.09 -13.60
C SER A 72 -2.88 -12.44 -14.85
N GLY A 73 -3.48 -11.44 -15.50
CA GLY A 73 -4.34 -11.59 -16.68
C GLY A 73 -5.84 -11.69 -16.33
N ASN A 74 -6.17 -11.88 -15.06
CA ASN A 74 -7.52 -11.64 -14.53
C ASN A 74 -7.61 -10.16 -14.15
N ASN A 75 -7.84 -9.31 -15.14
CA ASN A 75 -7.92 -7.86 -14.97
C ASN A 75 -9.15 -7.50 -14.12
N GLY A 76 -9.03 -7.59 -12.80
CA GLY A 76 -9.95 -6.95 -11.89
C GLY A 76 -10.05 -5.45 -12.21
N THR A 77 -11.19 -4.84 -11.90
CA THR A 77 -11.37 -3.41 -12.13
C THR A 77 -10.38 -2.63 -11.26
N SER A 78 -9.51 -1.84 -11.89
CA SER A 78 -8.68 -0.87 -11.18
C SER A 78 -9.56 0.25 -10.65
N LEU A 79 -9.34 0.63 -9.40
CA LEU A 79 -10.12 1.64 -8.71
C LEU A 79 -9.20 2.54 -7.90
N GLU A 80 -9.46 3.84 -7.94
CA GLU A 80 -8.87 4.79 -7.00
C GLU A 80 -9.82 4.97 -5.82
N ARG A 81 -9.28 4.92 -4.60
CA ARG A 81 -10.07 5.14 -3.38
C ARG A 81 -9.39 6.12 -2.44
N SER A 82 -10.22 6.84 -1.70
CA SER A 82 -9.80 7.63 -0.54
C SER A 82 -10.12 6.87 0.72
N ARG A 83 -9.17 6.82 1.65
CA ARG A 83 -9.24 5.98 2.85
C ARG A 83 -8.85 6.79 4.09
N PRO A 84 -9.84 7.29 4.84
CA PRO A 84 -9.63 7.74 6.21
C PRO A 84 -9.29 6.56 7.13
N VAL A 85 -8.38 6.75 8.09
CA VAL A 85 -8.00 5.70 9.08
C VAL A 85 -9.22 5.11 9.79
N LYS A 86 -10.18 5.95 10.17
CA LYS A 86 -11.43 5.53 10.84
C LYS A 86 -12.24 4.49 10.06
N ASP A 87 -12.22 4.55 8.73
CA ASP A 87 -13.02 3.65 7.89
C ASP A 87 -12.34 2.27 7.82
N ILE A 88 -11.01 2.24 7.87
CA ILE A 88 -10.23 0.99 8.00
C ILE A 88 -10.50 0.34 9.36
N ILE A 89 -10.48 1.12 10.45
CA ILE A 89 -10.81 0.62 11.79
C ILE A 89 -12.22 0.03 11.80
N ALA A 90 -13.20 0.75 11.24
CA ALA A 90 -14.58 0.30 11.19
C ALA A 90 -14.72 -1.01 10.41
N LEU A 91 -14.07 -1.13 9.24
CA LEU A 91 -14.06 -2.35 8.44
C LEU A 91 -13.48 -3.54 9.21
N HIS A 92 -12.32 -3.37 9.85
CA HIS A 92 -11.70 -4.42 10.65
C HIS A 92 -12.49 -4.76 11.93
N ALA A 93 -13.20 -3.80 12.51
CA ALA A 93 -14.09 -4.05 13.64
C ALA A 93 -15.33 -4.85 13.22
N GLN A 94 -15.91 -4.55 12.06
CA GLN A 94 -17.04 -5.30 11.50
C GLN A 94 -16.67 -6.74 11.17
N ALA A 95 -15.51 -6.95 10.55
CA ALA A 95 -14.97 -8.29 10.29
C ALA A 95 -14.83 -9.14 11.57
N LYS A 96 -14.43 -8.54 12.70
CA LYS A 96 -14.37 -9.27 13.98
C LYS A 96 -15.74 -9.66 14.53
N ILE A 97 -16.79 -8.95 14.14
CA ILE A 97 -18.18 -9.25 14.54
C ILE A 97 -18.74 -10.35 13.64
N ASN A 98 -18.47 -10.24 12.34
CA ASN A 98 -18.87 -11.20 11.32
C ASN A 98 -17.69 -12.15 11.05
N ASP A 99 -17.42 -13.11 11.95
CA ASP A 99 -16.23 -14.00 11.97
C ASP A 99 -15.84 -14.66 10.61
N ASP A 100 -16.72 -14.63 9.61
CA ASP A 100 -16.50 -15.12 8.24
C ASP A 100 -16.03 -14.04 7.22
N ASP A 101 -16.05 -12.74 7.58
CA ASP A 101 -15.67 -11.63 6.70
C ASP A 101 -14.19 -11.26 6.89
N ASP A 102 -13.34 -11.58 5.91
CA ASP A 102 -11.96 -11.06 5.89
C ASP A 102 -11.94 -9.64 5.28
N PRO A 103 -11.54 -8.61 6.06
CA PRO A 103 -11.58 -7.21 5.63
C PRO A 103 -10.59 -6.91 4.50
N ASN A 104 -9.64 -7.80 4.23
CA ASN A 104 -8.64 -7.66 3.17
C ASN A 104 -9.03 -8.38 1.86
N ALA A 105 -10.16 -9.10 1.83
CA ALA A 105 -10.52 -9.98 0.72
C ALA A 105 -10.69 -9.27 -0.62
N GLU A 106 -11.18 -8.02 -0.60
CA GLU A 106 -11.52 -7.27 -1.80
C GLU A 106 -10.29 -6.91 -2.65
N PHE A 107 -9.19 -6.53 -2.02
CA PHE A 107 -7.99 -6.02 -2.70
C PHE A 107 -6.70 -6.78 -2.38
N CYS A 108 -6.84 -7.91 -1.69
CA CYS A 108 -5.83 -8.95 -1.56
C CYS A 108 -6.49 -10.30 -1.86
N VAL A 109 -6.84 -10.51 -3.13
CA VAL A 109 -7.78 -11.56 -3.52
C VAL A 109 -7.27 -12.99 -3.31
N ASP A 110 -5.94 -13.19 -3.31
CA ASP A 110 -5.33 -14.50 -3.05
C ASP A 110 -5.50 -14.90 -1.56
N PRO A 111 -6.36 -15.88 -1.23
CA PRO A 111 -6.59 -16.28 0.16
C PRO A 111 -5.37 -16.96 0.78
N VAL A 112 -4.54 -17.64 -0.02
CA VAL A 112 -3.30 -18.26 0.48
C VAL A 112 -2.30 -17.18 0.86
N LEU A 113 -2.14 -16.16 0.01
CA LEU A 113 -1.30 -15.00 0.33
C LEU A 113 -1.78 -14.27 1.59
N ARG A 114 -3.09 -14.03 1.73
CA ARG A 114 -3.65 -13.40 2.95
C ARG A 114 -3.33 -14.20 4.20
N GLN A 115 -3.54 -15.52 4.15
CA GLN A 115 -3.23 -16.40 5.28
C GLN A 115 -1.72 -16.40 5.61
N ASP A 116 -0.86 -16.42 4.58
CA ASP A 116 0.59 -16.37 4.76
C ASP A 116 1.03 -15.04 5.40
N ILE A 117 0.46 -13.92 4.97
CA ILE A 117 0.70 -12.60 5.56
C ILE A 117 0.26 -12.61 7.04
N ALA A 118 -0.97 -13.05 7.33
CA ALA A 118 -1.48 -13.11 8.70
C ALA A 118 -0.57 -13.96 9.62
N ASN A 119 -0.14 -15.13 9.14
CA ASN A 119 0.77 -16.01 9.87
C ASN A 119 2.17 -15.40 10.05
N ALA A 120 2.71 -14.70 9.05
CA ALA A 120 3.98 -14.01 9.15
C ALA A 120 3.92 -12.87 10.17
N LEU A 121 2.83 -12.10 10.17
CA LEU A 121 2.65 -10.97 11.08
C LEU A 121 2.59 -11.37 12.57
N GLN A 122 2.19 -12.61 12.89
CA GLN A 122 2.27 -13.14 14.27
C GLN A 122 3.71 -13.31 14.77
N LYS A 123 4.70 -13.34 13.87
CA LYS A 123 6.13 -13.48 14.20
C LYS A 123 6.84 -12.12 14.33
N THR A 124 6.11 -11.02 14.13
CA THR A 124 6.61 -9.67 14.26
C THR A 124 6.92 -9.36 15.72
N THR A 125 8.17 -9.02 16.02
CA THR A 125 8.64 -8.71 17.38
C THR A 125 8.52 -7.24 17.78
N GLN A 126 8.28 -6.35 16.81
CA GLN A 126 8.17 -4.91 16.96
C GLN A 126 7.19 -4.35 15.94
N ASN A 127 6.33 -3.44 16.38
CA ASN A 127 5.37 -2.75 15.53
C ASN A 127 6.05 -1.57 14.84
N SER A 128 6.68 -1.84 13.70
CA SER A 128 7.23 -0.81 12.81
C SER A 128 7.22 -1.32 11.38
N CYS A 129 7.05 -0.42 10.41
CA CYS A 129 7.03 -0.83 9.00
C CYS A 129 8.31 -1.55 8.57
N LYS A 130 9.48 -1.16 9.09
CA LYS A 130 10.73 -1.86 8.83
C LYS A 130 10.69 -3.31 9.31
N ASN A 131 10.22 -3.54 10.54
CA ASN A 131 10.18 -4.88 11.11
C ASN A 131 9.10 -5.75 10.45
N ILE A 132 7.93 -5.17 10.16
CA ILE A 132 6.85 -5.82 9.41
C ILE A 132 7.37 -6.30 8.05
N VAL A 133 7.97 -5.41 7.25
CA VAL A 133 8.48 -5.77 5.92
C VAL A 133 9.58 -6.81 6.02
N ASN A 134 10.53 -6.68 6.95
CA ASN A 134 11.58 -7.70 7.14
C ASN A 134 11.00 -9.07 7.51
N THR A 135 10.02 -9.13 8.41
CA THR A 135 9.34 -10.37 8.78
C THR A 135 8.62 -10.98 7.58
N LEU A 136 7.90 -10.17 6.80
CA LEU A 136 7.22 -10.66 5.58
C LEU A 136 8.23 -11.21 4.58
N VAL A 137 9.33 -10.51 4.32
CA VAL A 137 10.38 -10.96 3.39
C VAL A 137 10.99 -12.30 3.80
N LEU A 138 11.21 -12.51 5.10
CA LEU A 138 11.79 -13.75 5.61
C LEU A 138 10.83 -14.93 5.59
N ASN A 139 9.52 -14.67 5.61
CA ASN A 139 8.49 -15.71 5.75
C ASN A 139 7.70 -15.96 4.47
N LEU A 140 7.69 -15.01 3.52
CA LEU A 140 7.00 -15.13 2.25
C LEU A 140 8.00 -15.45 1.14
N ASN A 141 7.81 -16.58 0.46
CA ASN A 141 8.62 -16.93 -0.72
C ASN A 141 8.05 -16.27 -1.99
N ARG A 142 8.28 -14.95 -2.14
CA ARG A 142 7.76 -14.13 -3.25
C ARG A 142 8.88 -13.41 -4.02
N PRO A 143 9.73 -14.14 -4.77
CA PRO A 143 10.78 -13.51 -5.57
C PRO A 143 10.18 -12.63 -6.67
N GLY A 144 10.79 -11.45 -6.89
CA GLY A 144 10.34 -10.46 -7.87
C GLY A 144 9.15 -9.61 -7.41
N TRP A 145 8.75 -9.72 -6.15
CA TRP A 145 7.72 -8.86 -5.55
C TRP A 145 8.35 -7.70 -4.78
N ALA A 146 7.70 -6.53 -4.86
CA ALA A 146 7.90 -5.45 -3.93
C ALA A 146 6.93 -5.58 -2.76
N ILE A 147 7.43 -5.28 -1.56
CA ILE A 147 6.67 -5.23 -0.31
C ILE A 147 6.91 -3.86 0.30
N THR A 148 5.83 -3.13 0.58
CA THR A 148 5.89 -1.90 1.36
C THR A 148 5.01 -1.99 2.58
N CYS A 149 5.32 -1.15 3.54
CA CYS A 149 4.44 -0.82 4.63
C CYS A 149 4.43 0.70 4.79
N ILE A 150 3.22 1.22 4.98
CA ILE A 150 2.99 2.59 5.40
C ILE A 150 2.15 2.56 6.67
N GLN A 151 2.59 3.31 7.68
CA GLN A 151 1.79 3.67 8.84
C GLN A 151 1.34 5.13 8.65
N PHE A 152 0.05 5.32 8.40
CA PHE A 152 -0.56 6.65 8.31
C PHE A 152 -1.59 6.82 9.41
N ASP A 153 -1.76 8.05 9.88
CA ASP A 153 -2.63 8.40 11.01
C ASP A 153 -3.85 9.24 10.61
N GLU A 154 -3.87 9.81 9.40
CA GLU A 154 -4.98 10.63 8.92
C GLU A 154 -5.67 10.05 7.68
N PHE A 155 -5.02 10.10 6.51
CA PHE A 155 -5.63 9.64 5.25
C PHE A 155 -4.65 9.02 4.25
N SER A 156 -5.20 8.23 3.31
CA SER A 156 -4.52 7.79 2.09
C SER A 156 -5.41 7.91 0.86
N LEU A 157 -4.79 8.24 -0.28
CA LEU A 157 -5.33 8.07 -1.62
C LEU A 157 -4.56 6.94 -2.30
N ASP A 158 -5.24 5.87 -2.68
CA ASP A 158 -4.57 4.72 -3.26
C ASP A 158 -5.33 4.11 -4.44
N GLY A 159 -4.57 3.74 -5.49
CA GLY A 159 -5.06 2.91 -6.59
C GLY A 159 -4.96 1.44 -6.18
N VAL A 160 -5.99 0.66 -6.41
CA VAL A 160 -6.05 -0.77 -6.10
C VAL A 160 -6.61 -1.55 -7.29
N VAL A 161 -6.23 -2.81 -7.37
CA VAL A 161 -6.76 -3.75 -8.36
C VAL A 161 -6.98 -5.10 -7.69
N ALA A 162 -8.11 -5.74 -7.99
CA ALA A 162 -8.40 -7.10 -7.56
C ALA A 162 -7.68 -8.11 -8.47
N ASP A 163 -6.40 -8.41 -8.20
CA ASP A 163 -5.57 -9.31 -9.02
C ASP A 163 -4.66 -10.19 -8.15
N MET A 164 -4.34 -11.41 -8.58
CA MET A 164 -3.52 -12.35 -7.81
C MET A 164 -2.04 -11.91 -7.67
N ASN A 165 -1.57 -10.98 -8.49
CA ASN A 165 -0.22 -10.42 -8.44
C ASN A 165 -0.15 -9.06 -7.71
N PHE A 166 -1.26 -8.62 -7.10
CA PHE A 166 -1.33 -7.43 -6.27
C PHE A 166 -2.13 -7.68 -4.98
N CYS A 167 -1.65 -7.14 -3.88
CA CYS A 167 -2.32 -7.26 -2.59
C CYS A 167 -2.15 -5.96 -1.82
N SER A 168 -3.27 -5.33 -1.47
CA SER A 168 -3.33 -4.29 -0.44
C SER A 168 -3.92 -4.88 0.82
N TYR A 169 -3.09 -5.04 1.84
CA TYR A 169 -3.43 -5.69 3.11
C TYR A 169 -3.28 -4.71 4.26
N ASP A 170 -4.33 -4.53 5.05
CA ASP A 170 -4.30 -3.74 6.27
C ASP A 170 -4.10 -4.65 7.48
N ALA A 171 -3.12 -4.29 8.31
CA ALA A 171 -2.85 -4.94 9.58
C ALA A 171 -3.15 -3.97 10.72
N VAL A 172 -4.04 -4.37 11.63
CA VAL A 172 -4.38 -3.62 12.84
C VAL A 172 -3.67 -4.29 14.02
N GLN A 173 -2.63 -3.64 14.56
CA GLN A 173 -1.83 -4.16 15.68
C GLN A 173 -1.65 -3.08 16.75
N ASN A 174 -1.97 -3.37 18.01
CA ASN A 174 -1.84 -2.43 19.15
C ASN A 174 -2.42 -1.02 18.88
N ASN A 175 -3.61 -0.97 18.26
CA ASN A 175 -4.31 0.27 17.85
C ASN A 175 -3.62 1.08 16.74
N GLU A 176 -2.56 0.56 16.15
CA GLU A 176 -1.92 1.13 14.96
C GLU A 176 -2.40 0.40 13.70
N ILE A 177 -2.45 1.14 12.58
CA ILE A 177 -2.82 0.58 11.28
C ILE A 177 -1.62 0.66 10.36
N TYR A 178 -1.31 -0.48 9.76
CA TYR A 178 -0.28 -0.62 8.75
C TYR A 178 -0.92 -1.07 7.46
N THR A 179 -0.82 -0.25 6.42
CA THR A 179 -1.17 -0.69 5.07
C THR A 179 0.07 -1.28 4.43
N ILE A 180 0.01 -2.57 4.19
CA ILE A 180 1.05 -3.37 3.56
C ILE A 180 0.64 -3.59 2.10
N ARG A 181 1.53 -3.27 1.17
CA ARG A 181 1.31 -3.59 -0.24
C ARG A 181 2.32 -4.58 -0.74
N LEU A 182 1.84 -5.61 -1.41
CA LEU A 182 2.66 -6.60 -2.10
C LEU A 182 2.29 -6.59 -3.57
N ALA A 183 3.27 -6.43 -4.45
CA ALA A 183 3.04 -6.42 -5.88
C ALA A 183 4.14 -7.16 -6.63
N LYS A 184 3.76 -8.04 -7.56
CA LYS A 184 4.72 -8.62 -8.50
C LYS A 184 5.14 -7.55 -9.50
N LEU A 185 6.43 -7.23 -9.52
CA LEU A 185 6.94 -6.20 -10.41
C LEU A 185 6.98 -6.71 -11.86
N ASP A 186 6.45 -5.92 -12.78
CA ASP A 186 6.68 -6.08 -14.20
C ASP A 186 8.06 -5.52 -14.54
N MET A 187 8.99 -6.41 -14.88
CA MET A 187 10.36 -6.07 -15.24
C MET A 187 10.59 -6.02 -16.77
N SER A 188 9.54 -6.12 -17.58
CA SER A 188 9.63 -5.97 -19.04
C SER A 188 9.86 -4.52 -19.48
#